data_AF-A0A2A5CA60-F1
#
_entry.id   AF-A0A2A5CA60-F1
#
_cell.length_a   1.000
_cell.length_b   1.000
_cell.length_c   1.000
_cell.angle_alpha   90.00
_cell.angle_beta   90.00
_cell.angle_gamma   90.00
#
_symmetry.space_group_name_H-M   'P 1'
#
loop_
_entity.id
_entity.type
_entity.pdbx_description
1 polymer ?
#
loop_
_entity_poly.entity_id
_entity_poly.type
_entity_poly.pdbx_seq_one_letter_code
_entity_poly.pdbx_strand_id
1 'polypeptide(L)' 'MKTMNCKQLGGACDKAFHADSFDEIAEMSKQHGMEMLQKNDEAHLKAMNDMRELMQKPDAMTEWFESKRKEFEALPES' A
#
# COMPACT_ATOMS: atom_id res chain seq x y z
N MET A 1 7.71 -15.83 4.35
CA MET A 1 6.90 -14.88 3.56
C MET A 1 5.70 -14.40 4.36
N LYS A 2 5.32 -13.13 4.20
CA LYS A 2 4.15 -12.54 4.86
C LYS A 2 3.18 -11.99 3.83
N THR A 3 1.93 -11.81 4.25
CA THR A 3 0.82 -11.45 3.35
C THR A 3 0.16 -10.14 3.78
N MET A 4 0.20 -9.13 2.93
CA MET A 4 -0.61 -7.91 3.10
C MET A 4 -1.50 -7.67 1.90
N ASN A 5 -2.67 -7.09 2.10
CA ASN A 5 -3.55 -6.72 1.01
C ASN A 5 -3.49 -5.23 0.65
N CYS A 6 -3.99 -4.89 -0.54
CA CYS A 6 -4.00 -3.53 -1.07
C CYS A 6 -4.71 -2.53 -0.13
N LYS A 7 -5.84 -2.91 0.50
CA LYS A 7 -6.50 -2.07 1.53
C LYS A 7 -5.61 -1.78 2.74
N GLN A 8 -4.87 -2.76 3.26
CA GLN A 8 -3.94 -2.56 4.37
C GLN A 8 -2.83 -1.56 4.01
N LEU A 9 -2.47 -1.47 2.74
CA LEU A 9 -1.46 -0.56 2.20
C LEU A 9 -2.06 0.77 1.71
N GLY A 10 -3.30 1.09 2.09
CA GLY A 10 -3.97 2.34 1.73
C GLY A 10 -4.57 2.38 0.32
N GLY A 11 -4.70 1.22 -0.33
CA GLY A 11 -5.41 1.07 -1.60
C GLY A 11 -6.89 0.70 -1.44
N ALA A 12 -7.54 0.37 -2.55
CA ALA A 12 -9.00 0.25 -2.59
C ALA A 12 -9.54 -1.19 -2.64
N CYS A 13 -8.70 -2.20 -2.87
CA CYS A 13 -9.13 -3.58 -3.08
C CYS A 13 -8.45 -4.60 -2.16
N ASP A 14 -8.94 -5.84 -2.20
CA ASP A 14 -8.45 -6.93 -1.35
C ASP A 14 -7.32 -7.75 -2.00
N LYS A 15 -6.63 -7.20 -3.02
CA LYS A 15 -5.53 -7.91 -3.68
C LYS A 15 -4.43 -8.22 -2.67
N ALA A 16 -4.17 -9.50 -2.43
CA ALA A 16 -3.12 -9.97 -1.53
C ALA A 16 -1.75 -9.97 -2.23
N PHE A 17 -0.76 -9.40 -1.54
CA PHE A 17 0.64 -9.38 -1.89
C PHE A 17 1.39 -10.26 -0.90
N HIS A 18 2.29 -11.08 -1.43
CA HIS A 18 3.11 -11.99 -0.66
C HIS A 18 4.57 -11.68 -0.97
N ALA A 19 5.35 -11.36 0.04
CA ALA A 19 6.79 -11.16 -0.10
C ALA A 19 7.50 -11.41 1.24
N ASP A 20 8.83 -11.39 1.22
CA ASP A 20 9.65 -11.57 2.42
C ASP A 20 9.92 -10.24 3.12
N SER A 21 9.80 -9.11 2.41
CA SER A 21 9.99 -7.77 2.96
C SER A 21 8.82 -6.82 2.68
N PHE A 22 8.67 -5.81 3.54
CA PHE A 22 7.68 -4.74 3.34
C PHE A 22 7.98 -3.92 2.07
N ASP A 23 9.26 -3.70 1.76
CA ASP A 23 9.67 -2.95 0.57
C ASP A 23 9.22 -3.64 -0.73
N GLU A 24 9.31 -4.98 -0.80
CA GLU A 24 8.75 -5.74 -1.92
C GLU A 24 7.23 -5.61 -2.00
N ILE A 25 6.52 -5.74 -0.88
CA ILE A 25 5.05 -5.54 -0.83
C ILE A 25 4.68 -4.11 -1.27
N ALA A 26 5.44 -3.10 -0.85
CA ALA A 26 5.21 -1.72 -1.22
C ALA A 26 5.43 -1.50 -2.73
N GLU A 27 6.46 -2.10 -3.31
CA GLU A 27 6.69 -2.07 -4.76
C GLU A 27 5.56 -2.76 -5.54
N MET A 28 5.13 -3.95 -5.11
CA MET A 28 4.00 -4.67 -5.71
C MET A 28 2.70 -3.86 -5.63
N SER A 29 2.43 -3.22 -4.49
CA SER A 29 1.27 -2.35 -4.29
C SER A 29 1.32 -1.12 -5.19
N LYS A 30 2.51 -0.52 -5.34
CA LYS A 30 2.73 0.62 -6.25
C LYS A 30 2.51 0.23 -7.70
N GLN A 31 3.07 -0.90 -8.16
CA GLN A 31 2.86 -1.42 -9.50
C GLN A 31 1.37 -1.70 -9.76
N HIS A 32 0.69 -2.31 -8.79
CA HIS A 32 -0.73 -2.54 -8.86
C HIS A 32 -1.53 -1.24 -8.97
N GLY A 33 -1.22 -0.23 -8.15
CA GLY A 33 -1.84 1.09 -8.23
C GLY A 33 -1.66 1.75 -9.60
N MET A 34 -0.46 1.64 -10.19
CA MET A 34 -0.19 2.16 -11.55
C MET A 34 -0.98 1.43 -12.64
N GLU A 35 -1.23 0.13 -12.49
CA GLU A 35 -2.08 -0.63 -13.41
C GLU A 35 -3.55 -0.20 -13.28
N MET A 36 -4.05 -0.01 -12.06
CA MET A 36 -5.42 0.44 -11.82
C MET A 36 -5.64 1.88 -12.30
N LEU A 37 -4.62 2.74 -12.17
CA LEU A 37 -4.60 4.08 -12.73
C LEU A 37 -4.74 4.05 -14.27
N GLN A 38 -4.02 3.17 -14.96
CA GLN A 38 -4.15 3.00 -16.41
C GLN A 38 -5.53 2.46 -16.82
N LYS A 39 -6.14 1.63 -15.98
CA LYS A 39 -7.50 1.12 -16.17
C LYS A 39 -8.58 2.13 -15.78
N ASN A 40 -8.19 3.31 -15.29
CA ASN A 40 -9.08 4.38 -14.82
C ASN A 40 -10.06 3.89 -13.73
N ASP A 41 -9.58 3.00 -12.84
CA ASP A 41 -10.38 2.45 -11.75
C ASP A 41 -10.68 3.53 -10.70
N GLU A 42 -11.94 3.93 -10.58
CA GLU A 42 -12.37 5.03 -9.71
C GLU A 42 -12.03 4.82 -8.24
N ALA A 43 -12.09 3.57 -7.77
CA ALA A 43 -11.80 3.25 -6.37
C ALA A 43 -10.31 3.45 -6.06
N HIS A 44 -9.43 2.96 -6.93
CA HIS A 44 -7.98 3.18 -6.79
C HIS A 44 -7.58 4.63 -7.03
N LEU A 45 -8.26 5.35 -7.94
CA LEU A 45 -8.03 6.79 -8.13
C LEU A 45 -8.33 7.59 -6.86
N LYS A 46 -9.41 7.24 -6.15
CA LYS A 46 -9.74 7.86 -4.87
C LYS A 46 -8.65 7.58 -3.82
N ALA A 47 -8.25 6.32 -3.66
CA ALA A 47 -7.17 5.95 -2.75
C ALA A 47 -5.84 6.64 -3.08
N MET A 48 -5.53 6.81 -4.37
CA MET A 48 -4.36 7.58 -4.81
C MET A 48 -4.44 9.06 -4.46
N ASN A 49 -5.63 9.66 -4.52
CA ASN A 49 -5.81 11.05 -4.07
C ASN A 49 -5.60 11.19 -2.56
N ASP A 50 -6.14 10.26 -1.74
CA ASP A 50 -5.89 10.24 -0.29
C ASP A 50 -4.38 10.11 0.00
N MET A 51 -3.68 9.25 -0.73
CA MET A 51 -2.23 9.11 -0.64
C MET A 51 -1.49 10.39 -1.05
N ARG A 52 -1.97 11.11 -2.08
CA ARG A 52 -1.39 12.40 -2.51
C ARG A 52 -1.55 13.48 -1.45
N GLU A 53 -2.69 13.53 -0.76
CA GLU A 53 -2.88 14.44 0.37
C GLU A 53 -1.94 14.12 1.53
N LEU A 54 -1.70 12.84 1.78
CA LEU A 54 -0.71 12.37 2.75
C LEU A 54 0.73 12.75 2.35
N MET A 55 1.09 12.61 1.07
CA MET A 55 2.41 12.99 0.54
C MET A 55 2.69 14.50 0.61
N GLN A 56 1.67 15.35 0.65
CA GLN A 56 1.85 16.79 0.87
C GLN A 56 2.32 17.11 2.30
N LYS A 57 2.19 16.16 3.23
CA LYS A 57 2.61 16.29 4.63
C LYS A 57 3.77 15.31 4.89
N PRO A 58 5.03 15.75 4.79
CA PRO A 58 6.19 14.86 4.90
C PRO A 58 6.20 14.05 6.20
N ASP A 59 5.88 14.67 7.34
CA ASP A 59 5.77 13.97 8.63
C ASP A 59 4.71 12.87 8.61
N ALA A 60 3.51 13.15 8.10
CA ALA A 60 2.42 12.19 8.06
C ALA A 60 2.74 11.01 7.13
N MET A 61 3.43 11.26 6.01
CA MET A 61 3.84 10.21 5.09
C MET A 61 4.87 9.27 5.75
N THR A 62 5.85 9.82 6.47
CA THR A 62 6.81 9.01 7.22
C THR A 62 6.13 8.18 8.31
N GLU A 63 5.24 8.78 9.11
CA GLU A 63 4.50 8.07 10.15
C GLU A 63 3.61 6.96 9.58
N TRP A 64 2.92 7.24 8.47
CA TRP A 64 2.09 6.25 7.79
C TRP A 64 2.93 5.08 7.27
N PHE A 65 4.05 5.36 6.60
CA PHE A 65 4.91 4.33 6.05
C PHE A 65 5.55 3.45 7.14
N GLU A 66 6.02 4.06 8.23
CA GLU A 66 6.54 3.35 9.40
C GLU A 66 5.46 2.51 10.08
N SER A 67 4.22 3.02 10.15
CA SER A 67 3.08 2.25 10.66
C SER A 67 2.82 1.01 9.80
N LYS A 68 2.82 1.16 8.46
CA LYS A 68 2.62 0.03 7.53
C LYS A 68 3.74 -1.00 7.59
N ARG A 69 4.99 -0.56 7.76
CA ARG A 69 6.12 -1.44 8.01
C ARG A 69 5.95 -2.23 9.31
N LYS A 70 5.54 -1.57 10.39
CA LYS A 70 5.27 -2.25 11.67
C LYS A 70 4.10 -3.23 11.59
N GLU A 71 3.03 -2.87 10.86
CA GLU A 71 1.92 -3.78 10.57
C GLU A 71 2.43 -5.03 9.84
N PHE A 72 3.27 -4.88 8.81
CA PHE A 72 3.91 -6.01 8.12
C PHE A 72 4.77 -6.86 9.06
N GLU A 73 5.59 -6.23 9.88
CA GLU A 73 6.47 -6.94 10.82
C GLU A 73 5.67 -7.73 11.87
N ALA A 74 4.53 -7.22 12.30
CA ALA A 74 3.62 -7.88 13.23
C ALA A 74 2.82 -9.03 12.62
N LEU A 75 2.75 -9.14 11.29
CA LEU A 75 2.02 -10.23 10.65
C LEU A 75 2.75 -11.56 10.85
N PRO A 76 1.99 -12.65 11.08
CA PRO A 76 2.56 -13.99 11.14
C PRO A 76 3.16 -14.35 9.79
N GLU A 77 4.29 -15.05 9.83
CA GLU A 77 4.82 -15.71 8.65
C GLU A 77 3.84 -16.81 8.20
N SER A 78 3.54 -16.82 6.90
CA SER A 78 2.66 -17.79 6.25
C SER A 78 3.45 -18.96 5.68
#